data_AF-A0A9E4FK31-F1
#
_entry.id   AF-A0A9E4FK31-F1
#
_cell.length_a   1.000
_cell.length_b   1.000
_cell.length_c   1.000
_cell.angle_alpha   90.00
_cell.angle_beta   90.00
_cell.angle_gamma   90.00
#
_symmetry.space_group_name_H-M   'P 1'
#
loop_
_entity.id
_entity.type
_entity.pdbx_description
1 polymer ?
#
loop_
_entity_poly.entity_id
_entity_poly.type
_entity_poly.pdbx_seq_one_letter_code
_entity_poly.pdbx_strand_id
1 'polypeptide(L)'
;MQTNESQVEKHARLAHQMLDQAKGEAAAGDLTQGAEKFWGATTQALKSYCASHGMPHGRYQHLRQAVLDLALRQDNPSIRLAFNTARACHSNFYNDWMEQEDLDSYIPDIEELVRIILDARAQ
;
A
#
# COMPACT_ATOMS: atom_id res chain seq x y z
N MET A 1 -18.39 -20.61 -15.11
CA MET A 1 -18.18 -19.30 -15.78
C MET A 1 -17.16 -18.54 -14.94
N GLN A 2 -15.90 -18.46 -15.37
CA GLN A 2 -14.93 -17.59 -14.69
C GLN A 2 -15.31 -16.16 -15.03
N THR A 3 -15.80 -15.41 -14.05
CA THR A 3 -15.95 -13.96 -14.17
C THR A 3 -14.56 -13.35 -14.35
N ASN A 4 -14.33 -12.69 -15.49
CA ASN A 4 -13.08 -11.98 -15.75
C ASN A 4 -13.05 -10.73 -14.85
N GLU A 5 -12.40 -10.84 -13.69
CA GLU A 5 -12.23 -9.74 -12.73
C GLU A 5 -11.42 -8.61 -13.38
N SER A 6 -11.85 -7.36 -13.22
CA SER A 6 -11.07 -6.23 -13.73
C SER A 6 -9.75 -6.13 -12.97
N GLN A 7 -8.71 -5.58 -13.61
CA GLN A 7 -7.43 -5.35 -12.95
C GLN A 7 -7.57 -4.42 -11.72
N VAL A 8 -8.53 -3.49 -11.74
CA VAL A 8 -8.87 -2.62 -10.61
C VAL A 8 -9.32 -3.47 -9.42
N GLU A 9 -10.38 -4.27 -9.59
CA GLU A 9 -10.95 -5.06 -8.49
C GLU A 9 -10.00 -6.13 -7.98
N LYS A 10 -9.25 -6.77 -8.89
CA LYS A 10 -8.21 -7.74 -8.53
C LYS A 10 -7.17 -7.13 -7.60
N HIS A 11 -6.67 -5.94 -7.93
CA HIS A 11 -5.66 -5.26 -7.13
C HIS A 11 -6.22 -4.72 -5.82
N ALA A 12 -7.45 -4.18 -5.82
CA ALA A 12 -8.13 -3.75 -4.60
C ALA A 12 -8.34 -4.92 -3.60
N ARG A 13 -8.82 -6.07 -4.09
CA ARG A 13 -9.00 -7.27 -3.28
C ARG A 13 -7.69 -7.79 -2.70
N LEU A 14 -6.62 -7.81 -3.52
CA LEU A 14 -5.29 -8.19 -3.04
C LEU A 14 -4.76 -7.20 -1.99
N ALA A 15 -5.02 -5.90 -2.12
CA ALA A 15 -4.62 -4.91 -1.13
C ALA A 15 -5.25 -5.21 0.25
N HIS A 16 -6.55 -5.49 0.29
CA HIS A 16 -7.24 -5.88 1.52
C HIS A 16 -6.67 -7.17 2.13
N GLN A 17 -6.49 -8.21 1.30
CA GLN A 17 -5.93 -9.49 1.76
C GLN A 17 -4.53 -9.33 2.34
N MET A 18 -3.68 -8.52 1.72
CA MET A 18 -2.33 -8.27 2.23
C MET A 18 -2.35 -7.44 3.52
N LEU A 19 -3.28 -6.48 3.64
CA LEU A 19 -3.41 -5.67 4.86
C LEU A 19 -3.83 -6.54 6.06
N ASP A 20 -4.78 -7.45 5.87
CA ASP A 20 -5.22 -8.38 6.92
C ASP A 20 -4.09 -9.33 7.33
N GLN A 21 -3.35 -9.87 6.35
CA GLN A 21 -2.19 -10.72 6.62
C GLN A 21 -1.07 -9.97 7.34
N ALA A 22 -0.78 -8.72 6.94
CA ALA A 22 0.25 -7.89 7.56
C ALA A 22 -0.01 -7.70 9.06
N LYS A 23 -1.25 -7.39 9.43
CA LYS A 23 -1.69 -7.28 10.83
C LYS A 23 -1.54 -8.59 11.59
N GLY A 24 -1.93 -9.70 10.97
CA GLY A 24 -1.82 -11.02 11.59
C GLY A 24 -0.38 -11.41 11.91
N GLU A 25 0.55 -11.11 11.00
CA GLU A 25 1.98 -11.39 11.20
C GLU A 25 2.62 -10.45 12.22
N ALA A 26 2.32 -9.16 12.15
CA ALA A 26 2.77 -8.18 13.15
C ALA A 26 2.29 -8.57 14.55
N ALA A 27 1.01 -8.95 14.72
CA ALA A 27 0.47 -9.40 15.99
C ALA A 27 1.06 -10.73 16.49
N ALA A 28 1.59 -11.56 15.58
CA ALA A 28 2.30 -12.79 15.90
C ALA A 28 3.80 -12.58 16.22
N GLY A 29 4.29 -11.33 16.13
CA GLY A 29 5.69 -10.96 16.35
C GLY A 29 6.61 -11.15 15.14
N ASP A 30 6.08 -11.50 13.97
CA ASP A 30 6.84 -11.57 12.72
C ASP A 30 6.83 -10.20 12.03
N LEU A 31 7.64 -9.28 12.59
CA LEU A 31 7.72 -7.88 12.16
C LEU A 31 8.21 -7.75 10.71
N THR A 32 9.18 -8.57 10.32
CA THR A 32 9.78 -8.54 8.98
C THR A 32 8.74 -8.89 7.91
N GLN A 33 7.97 -9.96 8.12
CA GLN A 33 6.91 -10.36 7.19
C GLN A 33 5.72 -9.41 7.24
N GLY A 34 5.31 -8.98 8.44
CA GLY A 34 4.24 -8.00 8.62
C GLY A 34 4.52 -6.69 7.88
N ALA A 35 5.72 -6.13 8.06
CA ALA A 35 6.18 -4.93 7.38
C ALA A 35 6.17 -5.10 5.85
N GLU A 36 6.73 -6.19 5.31
CA GLU A 36 6.72 -6.41 3.87
C GLU A 36 5.29 -6.55 3.29
N LYS A 37 4.35 -7.10 4.06
CA LYS A 37 2.94 -7.17 3.63
C LYS A 37 2.23 -5.82 3.70
N PHE A 38 2.56 -4.95 4.65
CA PHE A 38 2.08 -3.56 4.64
C PHE A 38 2.54 -2.81 3.38
N TRP A 39 3.81 -3.00 2.98
CA TRP A 39 4.28 -2.52 1.69
C TRP A 39 3.50 -3.14 0.53
N GLY A 40 3.34 -4.46 0.54
CA GLY A 40 2.55 -5.20 -0.43
C GLY A 40 1.14 -4.65 -0.62
N ALA A 41 0.40 -4.43 0.48
CA ALA A 41 -0.94 -3.85 0.48
C ALA A 41 -0.95 -2.46 -0.19
N THR A 42 -0.01 -1.60 0.18
CA THR A 42 0.15 -0.27 -0.43
C THR A 42 0.40 -0.36 -1.94
N THR A 43 1.27 -1.27 -2.39
CA THR A 43 1.55 -1.45 -3.83
C THR A 43 0.34 -1.96 -4.61
N GLN A 44 -0.46 -2.85 -4.01
CA GLN A 44 -1.68 -3.36 -4.66
C GLN A 44 -2.74 -2.28 -4.74
N ALA A 45 -2.92 -1.46 -3.69
CA ALA A 45 -3.82 -0.31 -3.73
C ALA A 45 -3.42 0.67 -4.85
N LEU A 46 -2.12 1.01 -4.96
CA LEU A 46 -1.63 1.89 -6.02
C LEU A 46 -1.79 1.29 -7.42
N LYS A 47 -1.61 -0.03 -7.59
CA LYS A 47 -1.89 -0.71 -8.87
C LYS A 47 -3.37 -0.63 -9.23
N SER A 48 -4.26 -0.74 -8.24
CA SER A 48 -5.70 -0.54 -8.45
C SER A 48 -6.01 0.88 -8.92
N TYR A 49 -5.42 1.89 -8.27
CA TYR A 49 -5.57 3.30 -8.66
C TYR A 49 -5.04 3.56 -10.07
N CYS A 50 -3.82 3.09 -10.37
CA CYS A 50 -3.25 3.21 -11.71
C CYS A 50 -4.15 2.57 -12.77
N ALA A 51 -4.67 1.36 -12.50
CA ALA A 51 -5.53 0.65 -13.43
C ALA A 51 -6.84 1.41 -13.70
N SER A 52 -7.44 2.08 -12.70
CA SER A 52 -8.65 2.88 -12.90
C SER A 52 -8.38 4.18 -13.66
N HIS A 53 -7.15 4.69 -13.59
CA HIS A 53 -6.72 5.92 -14.24
C HIS A 53 -5.99 5.71 -15.58
N GLY A 54 -5.90 4.46 -16.08
CA GLY A 54 -5.16 4.13 -17.29
C GLY A 54 -3.65 4.39 -17.21
N MET A 55 -3.11 4.48 -16.00
CA MET A 55 -1.68 4.71 -15.75
C MET A 55 -0.90 3.39 -15.76
N PRO A 56 0.37 3.39 -16.20
CA PRO A 56 1.22 2.21 -16.06
C PRO A 56 1.44 1.89 -14.57
N HIS A 57 1.69 0.61 -14.24
CA HIS A 57 1.89 0.18 -12.83
C HIS A 57 2.87 -1.00 -12.66
N GLY A 58 3.67 -1.29 -13.69
CA GLY A 58 4.63 -2.41 -13.69
C GLY A 58 6.01 -2.13 -13.10
N ARG A 59 6.27 -0.93 -12.57
CA ARG A 59 7.59 -0.51 -12.07
C ARG A 59 7.41 0.39 -10.85
N TYR A 60 8.40 0.41 -9.96
CA TYR A 60 8.40 1.27 -8.77
C TYR A 60 8.15 2.76 -9.11
N GLN A 61 8.79 3.27 -10.18
CA GLN A 61 8.61 4.65 -10.62
C GLN A 61 7.14 4.98 -10.94
N HIS A 62 6.38 4.02 -11.46
CA HIS A 62 4.96 4.22 -11.75
C HIS A 62 4.14 4.39 -10.46
N LEU A 63 4.44 3.61 -9.42
CA LEU A 63 3.78 3.73 -8.11
C LEU A 63 4.10 5.10 -7.49
N ARG A 64 5.35 5.56 -7.58
CA ARG A 64 5.74 6.91 -7.14
C ARG A 64 4.97 8.00 -7.89
N GLN A 65 4.78 7.84 -9.20
CA GLN A 65 4.01 8.80 -10.00
C GLN A 65 2.54 8.83 -9.59
N ALA A 66 1.94 7.67 -9.31
CA ALA A 66 0.57 7.57 -8.82
C ALA A 66 0.38 8.26 -7.47
N VAL A 67 1.31 8.08 -6.53
CA VAL A 67 1.29 8.78 -5.23
C VAL A 67 1.33 10.30 -5.40
N LEU A 68 2.15 10.80 -6.33
CA LEU A 68 2.25 12.23 -6.61
C LEU A 68 0.95 12.79 -7.23
N ASP A 69 0.40 12.08 -8.22
CA ASP A 69 -0.88 12.44 -8.84
C ASP A 69 -2.01 12.47 -7.81
N LEU A 70 -2.13 11.42 -6.98
CA LEU A 70 -3.12 11.32 -5.92
C LEU A 70 -2.99 12.46 -4.90
N ALA A 71 -1.78 12.74 -4.42
CA ALA A 71 -1.52 13.82 -3.47
C ALA A 71 -1.92 15.20 -4.02
N LEU A 72 -1.70 15.44 -5.31
CA LEU A 72 -2.10 16.68 -5.98
C LEU A 72 -3.62 16.77 -6.15
N ARG A 73 -4.28 15.68 -6.57
CA ARG A 73 -5.74 15.65 -6.76
C ARG A 73 -6.51 15.87 -5.46
N GLN A 74 -5.98 15.39 -4.34
CA GLN A 74 -6.61 15.55 -3.02
C GLN A 74 -6.12 16.77 -2.24
N ASP A 75 -5.19 17.56 -2.79
CA ASP A 75 -4.51 18.64 -2.07
C ASP A 75 -3.98 18.20 -0.68
N ASN A 76 -3.45 16.97 -0.63
CA ASN A 76 -3.04 16.32 0.62
C ASN A 76 -1.58 15.84 0.52
N PRO A 77 -0.61 16.66 0.96
CA PRO A 77 0.81 16.29 0.93
C PRO A 77 1.15 15.13 1.88
N SER A 78 0.34 14.85 2.90
CA SER A 78 0.58 13.76 3.86
C SER A 78 0.54 12.38 3.21
N ILE A 79 -0.15 12.22 2.07
CA ILE A 79 -0.15 10.99 1.26
C ILE A 79 1.28 10.60 0.86
N ARG A 80 2.14 11.58 0.56
CA ARG A 80 3.54 11.33 0.22
C ARG A 80 4.36 10.90 1.43
N LEU A 81 4.03 11.40 2.62
CA LEU A 81 4.70 11.04 3.87
C LEU A 81 4.34 9.60 4.25
N ALA A 82 3.05 9.25 4.24
CA ALA A 82 2.59 7.90 4.51
C ALA A 82 3.18 6.88 3.50
N PHE A 83 3.33 7.25 2.22
CA PHE A 83 3.99 6.38 1.25
C PHE A 83 5.48 6.14 1.59
N ASN A 84 6.18 7.15 2.14
CA ASN A 84 7.55 6.96 2.61
C ASN A 84 7.60 6.02 3.83
N THR A 85 6.61 6.10 4.73
CA THR A 85 6.44 5.18 5.85
C THR A 85 6.27 3.74 5.34
N ALA A 86 5.35 3.50 4.40
CA ALA A 86 5.18 2.19 3.77
C ALA A 86 6.47 1.68 3.09
N ARG A 87 7.27 2.58 2.52
CA ARG A 87 8.56 2.24 1.90
C ARG A 87 9.64 1.87 2.92
N ALA A 88 9.57 2.42 4.14
CA ALA A 88 10.44 2.01 5.24
C ALA A 88 10.18 0.54 5.60
N CYS A 89 8.91 0.11 5.61
CA CYS A 89 8.56 -1.30 5.81
C CYS A 89 9.19 -2.22 4.75
N HIS A 90 9.19 -1.83 3.47
CA HIS A 90 9.90 -2.58 2.42
C HIS A 90 11.41 -2.63 2.64
N SER A 91 11.98 -1.53 3.14
CA SER A 91 13.42 -1.47 3.43
C SER A 91 13.79 -2.32 4.65
N ASN A 92 12.87 -2.50 5.60
CA ASN A 92 13.06 -3.38 6.75
C ASN A 92 13.24 -4.84 6.34
N PHE A 93 12.52 -5.32 5.33
CA PHE A 93 12.66 -6.69 4.84
C PHE A 93 14.12 -7.10 4.53
N TYR A 94 14.96 -6.16 4.10
CA TYR A 94 16.37 -6.40 3.77
C TYR A 94 17.35 -6.12 4.90
N ASN A 95 16.95 -5.31 5.87
CA ASN A 95 17.86 -4.68 6.84
C ASN A 95 17.56 -5.04 8.29
N ASP A 96 16.36 -5.58 8.57
CA ASP A 96 15.93 -6.12 9.87
C ASP A 96 16.22 -5.19 11.06
N TRP A 97 15.77 -3.93 10.94
CA TRP A 97 16.04 -2.86 11.91
C TRP A 97 14.81 -2.41 12.69
N MET A 98 13.61 -2.76 12.23
CA MET A 98 12.35 -2.24 12.77
C MET A 98 11.98 -2.98 14.05
N GLU A 99 11.77 -2.22 15.13
CA GLU A 99 11.23 -2.74 16.39
C GLU A 99 9.69 -2.70 16.37
N GLN A 100 9.04 -3.32 17.36
CA GLN A 100 7.57 -3.37 17.42
C GLN A 100 6.98 -1.97 17.50
N GLU A 101 7.59 -1.09 18.29
CA GLU A 101 7.18 0.30 18.49
C GLU A 101 7.23 1.10 17.19
N ASP A 102 8.24 0.87 16.35
CA ASP A 102 8.32 1.48 15.02
C ASP A 102 7.13 1.03 14.17
N LEU A 103 6.91 -0.28 14.07
CA LEU A 103 5.85 -0.84 13.24
C LEU A 103 4.46 -0.38 13.70
N ASP A 104 4.21 -0.40 15.01
CA ASP A 104 2.96 0.06 15.62
C ASP A 104 2.67 1.53 15.30
N SER A 105 3.71 2.37 15.25
CA SER A 105 3.56 3.77 14.85
C SER A 105 3.24 3.96 13.36
N TYR A 106 3.66 3.00 12.51
CA TYR A 106 3.48 3.06 11.06
C TYR A 106 2.14 2.50 10.59
N ILE A 107 1.56 1.54 11.32
CA ILE A 107 0.31 0.87 10.94
C ILE A 107 -0.82 1.87 10.62
N PRO A 108 -1.16 2.86 11.47
CA PRO A 108 -2.28 3.76 11.21
C PRO A 108 -2.08 4.59 9.93
N ASP A 109 -0.86 5.06 9.67
CA ASP A 109 -0.53 5.82 8.46
C ASP A 109 -0.69 4.98 7.19
N ILE A 110 -0.29 3.71 7.25
CA ILE A 110 -0.37 2.79 6.11
C ILE A 110 -1.82 2.37 5.86
N GLU A 111 -2.58 2.08 6.91
CA GLU A 111 -4.01 1.77 6.79
C GLU A 111 -4.79 2.91 6.15
N GLU A 112 -4.56 4.13 6.64
CA GLU A 112 -5.20 5.32 6.12
C GLU A 112 -4.78 5.60 4.67
N LEU A 113 -3.49 5.43 4.35
CA LEU A 113 -3.01 5.55 2.97
C LEU A 113 -3.70 4.55 2.03
N VAL A 114 -3.77 3.26 2.42
CA VAL A 114 -4.44 2.22 1.62
C VAL A 114 -5.90 2.59 1.42
N ARG A 115 -6.60 3.03 2.46
CA ARG A 115 -8.00 3.48 2.38
C ARG A 115 -8.16 4.63 1.39
N ILE A 116 -7.35 5.69 1.52
CA ILE A 116 -7.37 6.86 0.63
C ILE A 116 -7.16 6.46 -0.83
N ILE A 117 -6.15 5.62 -1.11
CA ILE A 117 -5.85 5.17 -2.48
C ILE A 117 -7.03 4.38 -3.05
N LEU A 118 -7.60 3.47 -2.25
CA LEU A 118 -8.72 2.64 -2.66
C LEU A 118 -9.96 3.50 -2.91
N ASP A 119 -10.28 4.47 -2.06
CA ASP A 119 -11.45 5.36 -2.26
C ASP A 119 -11.29 6.24 -3.51
N ALA A 120 -10.06 6.68 -3.79
CA ALA A 120 -9.75 7.49 -4.97
C ALA A 120 -9.81 6.71 -6.30
N ARG A 121 -9.86 5.36 -6.27
CA ARG A 121 -9.95 4.56 -7.50
C ARG A 121 -11.29 4.71 -8.23
N ALA A 122 -12.32 5.14 -7.51
CA ALA A 122 -13.71 5.23 -7.97
C ALA A 122 -14.10 6.64 -8.46
N GLN A 123 -13.18 7.60 -8.40
CA GLN A 123 -13.36 9.00 -8.78
C GLN A 123 -12.71 9.27 -10.14
#